data_AF-A0A914PEL2-F1
#
_entry.id   AF-A0A914PEL2-F1
#
_cell.length_a   1.000
_cell.length_b   1.000
_cell.length_c   1.000
_cell.angle_alpha   90.00
_cell.angle_beta   90.00
_cell.angle_gamma   90.00
#
_symmetry.space_group_name_H-M   'P 1'
#
loop_
_entity.id
_entity.type
_entity.pdbx_description
1 polymer ?
#
loop_
_entity_poly.entity_id
_entity_poly.type
_entity_poly.pdbx_seq_one_letter_code
_entity_poly.pdbx_strand_id
1 'polypeptide(L)'
;MISPFWADVDTRDSGMNDGVYFRESFKDSDLQKAQTEVINAFPNLNGIQLKWVYIVTWFNPTSNRNSFQAAITTDGILSFAIFYYNNITWTTGDASNGINGLGGTPAQAGFDAGDITHRLMIDGSCTSDMLTIQQRSNVNSPGKWVFQVDSSNIQTAGCTTNFTTSDILRISPTFVTTFGQIDVEVSGPCIVAENTTVTCRIYDPNQAPYVETE
;
A
#
# COMPACT_ATOMS: atom_id res chain seq x y z
N MET A 1 9.06 -11.22 6.22
CA MET A 1 9.94 -10.11 5.82
C MET A 1 9.13 -9.01 5.16
N ILE A 2 9.36 -7.77 5.57
CA ILE A 2 8.83 -6.55 4.92
C ILE A 2 10.01 -5.84 4.29
N SER A 3 9.99 -5.63 2.98
CA SER A 3 11.09 -5.01 2.25
C SER A 3 10.57 -3.84 1.40
N PRO A 4 10.73 -2.59 1.86
CA PRO A 4 10.40 -1.43 1.03
C PRO A 4 11.37 -1.29 -0.15
N PHE A 5 12.62 -1.74 -0.04
CA PHE A 5 13.55 -1.72 -1.16
C PHE A 5 14.70 -2.70 -0.89
N TRP A 6 14.66 -3.86 -1.54
CA TRP A 6 15.70 -4.87 -1.49
C TRP A 6 16.64 -4.68 -2.67
N ALA A 7 17.77 -4.04 -2.37
CA ALA A 7 18.94 -4.05 -3.23
C ALA A 7 20.19 -3.88 -2.36
N ASP A 8 21.35 -3.86 -2.99
CA ASP A 8 22.61 -3.48 -2.35
C ASP A 8 22.63 -1.97 -2.10
N VAL A 9 21.89 -1.54 -1.08
CA VAL A 9 21.79 -0.16 -0.63
C VAL A 9 23.01 0.15 0.24
N ASP A 10 23.96 0.89 -0.31
CA ASP A 10 25.12 1.34 0.47
C ASP A 10 24.68 2.41 1.50
N THR A 11 24.93 2.13 2.78
CA THR A 11 24.66 3.03 3.91
C THR A 11 25.94 3.47 4.63
N ARG A 12 27.13 3.09 4.14
CA ARG A 12 28.41 3.27 4.86
C ARG A 12 28.88 4.72 4.96
N ASP A 13 28.48 5.58 4.02
CA ASP A 13 28.81 7.00 4.00
C ASP A 13 27.68 7.89 4.57
N SER A 14 26.89 7.37 5.51
CA SER A 14 25.81 8.15 6.10
C SER A 14 26.35 9.31 6.95
N GLY A 15 26.34 10.52 6.40
CA GLY A 15 26.66 11.76 7.11
C GLY A 15 25.52 12.22 8.03
N MET A 16 25.66 13.39 8.65
CA MET A 16 24.60 13.96 9.50
C MET A 16 23.29 14.26 8.74
N ASN A 17 23.34 14.39 7.40
CA ASN A 17 22.22 14.80 6.55
C ASN A 17 21.75 13.70 5.57
N ASP A 18 22.31 12.50 5.70
CA ASP A 18 22.22 11.43 4.72
C ASP A 18 22.33 10.10 5.48
N GLY A 19 21.28 9.29 5.48
CA GLY A 19 21.30 8.06 6.29
C GLY A 19 19.95 7.39 6.46
N VAL A 20 19.94 6.39 7.35
CA VAL A 20 18.75 5.64 7.74
C VAL A 20 18.29 6.11 9.11
N TYR A 21 17.14 6.75 9.17
CA TYR A 21 16.54 7.24 10.41
C TYR A 21 15.35 6.38 10.77
N PHE A 22 15.28 5.90 12.00
CA PHE A 22 14.12 5.16 12.50
C PHE A 22 13.58 5.77 13.78
N ARG A 23 12.27 5.67 13.98
CA ARG A 23 11.61 6.06 15.22
C ARG A 23 10.34 5.27 15.46
N GLU A 24 10.06 5.01 16.72
CA GLU A 24 8.75 4.60 17.21
C GLU A 24 7.99 5.84 17.68
N SER A 25 6.68 5.88 17.45
CA SER A 25 5.82 6.96 17.93
C SER A 25 4.49 6.43 18.43
N PHE A 26 4.06 7.01 19.54
CA PHE A 26 2.75 6.86 20.16
C PHE A 26 2.04 8.23 20.23
N LYS A 27 2.59 9.26 19.56
CA LYS A 27 2.04 10.61 19.60
C LYS A 27 0.81 10.69 18.70
N ASP A 28 -0.26 11.30 19.21
CA ASP A 28 -1.52 11.49 18.49
C ASP A 28 -1.32 12.09 17.10
N SER A 29 -0.39 13.04 16.94
CA SER A 29 -0.12 13.67 15.63
C SER A 29 0.45 12.71 14.58
N ASP A 30 1.24 11.71 14.99
CA ASP A 30 1.80 10.72 14.06
C ASP A 30 0.78 9.61 13.80
N LEU A 31 0.03 9.21 14.83
CA LEU A 31 -1.05 8.22 14.73
C LEU A 31 -2.18 8.71 13.83
N GLN A 32 -2.61 9.96 13.98
CA GLN A 32 -3.65 10.57 13.13
C GLN A 32 -3.24 10.59 11.65
N LYS A 33 -1.98 10.89 11.34
CA LYS A 33 -1.48 10.82 9.96
C LYS A 33 -1.56 9.40 9.42
N ALA A 34 -1.05 8.42 10.17
CA ALA A 34 -1.13 7.02 9.77
C ALA A 34 -2.59 6.53 9.63
N GLN A 35 -3.49 6.97 10.51
CA GLN A 35 -4.92 6.66 10.45
C GLN A 35 -5.55 7.18 9.17
N THR A 36 -5.28 8.45 8.80
CA THR A 36 -5.78 9.02 7.55
C THR A 36 -5.33 8.20 6.34
N GLU A 37 -4.07 7.76 6.33
CA GLU A 37 -3.54 6.95 5.23
C GLU A 37 -4.21 5.58 5.15
N VAL A 38 -4.43 4.92 6.29
CA VAL A 38 -5.13 3.63 6.37
C VAL A 38 -6.60 3.77 5.97
N ILE A 39 -7.30 4.80 6.43
CA ILE A 39 -8.72 5.02 6.13
C ILE A 39 -8.91 5.32 4.64
N ASN A 40 -8.05 6.17 4.06
CA ASN A 40 -8.09 6.46 2.62
C ASN A 40 -7.80 5.21 1.77
N ALA A 41 -6.95 4.31 2.27
CA ALA A 41 -6.62 3.05 1.61
C ALA A 41 -7.70 1.96 1.80
N PHE A 42 -8.39 2.00 2.94
CA PHE A 42 -9.38 1.01 3.38
C PHE A 42 -10.61 1.71 3.99
N PRO A 43 -11.53 2.23 3.17
CA PRO A 43 -12.66 3.02 3.65
C PRO A 43 -13.57 2.28 4.64
N ASN A 44 -13.63 0.95 4.56
CA ASN A 44 -14.39 0.10 5.48
C ASN A 44 -13.84 0.11 6.92
N LEU A 45 -12.66 0.69 7.14
CA LEU A 45 -12.04 0.84 8.46
C LEU A 45 -12.24 2.26 9.05
N ASN A 46 -13.28 2.97 8.59
CA ASN A 46 -13.71 4.24 9.17
C ASN A 46 -13.89 4.11 10.69
N GLY A 47 -13.04 4.83 11.45
CA GLY A 47 -13.03 4.80 12.92
C GLY A 47 -11.92 3.95 13.56
N ILE A 48 -11.00 3.36 12.78
CA ILE A 48 -9.83 2.66 13.32
C ILE A 48 -9.02 3.56 14.26
N GLN A 49 -8.53 3.00 15.37
CA GLN A 49 -7.71 3.71 16.37
C GLN A 49 -6.32 3.11 16.46
N LEU A 50 -5.39 3.63 15.67
CA LEU A 50 -3.99 3.19 15.69
C LEU A 50 -3.34 3.58 17.02
N LYS A 51 -2.54 2.67 17.57
CA LYS A 51 -1.89 2.84 18.88
C LYS A 51 -0.40 3.02 18.79
N TRP A 52 0.21 2.60 17.68
CA TRP A 52 1.65 2.63 17.49
C TRP A 52 2.00 2.78 16.01
N VAL A 53 3.10 3.49 15.74
CA VAL A 53 3.70 3.54 14.42
C VAL A 53 5.23 3.47 14.53
N TYR A 54 5.85 2.65 13.69
CA TYR A 54 7.29 2.60 13.48
C TYR A 54 7.62 3.12 12.10
N ILE A 55 8.50 4.11 12.02
CA ILE A 55 8.84 4.80 10.78
C ILE A 55 10.34 4.64 10.54
N VAL A 56 10.72 4.15 9.36
CA VAL A 56 12.10 4.07 8.89
C VAL A 56 12.23 4.86 7.60
N THR A 57 13.18 5.78 7.55
CA THR A 57 13.40 6.69 6.41
C THR A 57 14.83 6.55 5.93
N TRP A 58 14.99 6.16 4.68
CA TRP A 58 16.23 6.26 3.93
C TRP A 58 16.20 7.62 3.24
N PHE A 59 16.99 8.56 3.73
CA PHE A 59 17.02 9.92 3.21
C PHE A 59 18.40 10.27 2.72
N ASN A 60 18.49 10.73 1.47
CA ASN A 60 19.72 11.26 0.92
C ASN A 60 19.41 12.44 -0.01
N PRO A 61 19.60 13.68 0.43
CA PRO A 61 19.26 14.88 -0.34
C PRO A 61 20.31 15.27 -1.38
N THR A 62 21.52 14.70 -1.34
CA THR A 62 22.72 15.27 -1.98
C THR A 62 23.41 14.33 -2.98
N SER A 63 23.03 13.06 -3.06
CA SER A 63 23.69 12.08 -3.93
C SER A 63 22.71 11.27 -4.77
N ASN A 64 23.23 10.59 -5.81
CA ASN A 64 22.55 9.61 -6.67
C ASN A 64 22.08 8.36 -5.88
N ARG A 65 21.49 8.55 -4.70
CA ARG A 65 21.00 7.50 -3.81
C ARG A 65 19.50 7.66 -3.63
N ASN A 66 18.84 6.53 -3.39
CA ASN A 66 17.39 6.46 -3.29
C ASN A 66 16.89 7.06 -1.97
N SER A 67 15.79 7.82 -2.03
CA SER A 67 15.08 8.36 -0.88
C SER A 67 13.67 7.77 -0.79
N PHE A 68 13.42 7.02 0.28
CA PHE A 68 12.16 6.33 0.53
C PHE A 68 11.92 6.13 2.03
N GLN A 69 10.68 5.85 2.41
CA GLN A 69 10.26 5.64 3.79
C GLN A 69 9.33 4.44 3.89
N ALA A 70 9.43 3.70 4.97
CA ALA A 70 8.47 2.69 5.36
C ALA A 70 7.88 3.05 6.72
N ALA A 71 6.57 2.89 6.87
CA ALA A 71 5.88 2.98 8.14
C ALA A 71 5.09 1.69 8.40
N ILE A 72 5.19 1.16 9.61
CA ILE A 72 4.39 0.03 10.07
C ILE A 72 3.53 0.54 11.21
N THR A 73 2.23 0.25 11.20
CA THR A 73 1.31 0.75 12.21
C THR A 73 0.25 -0.29 12.57
N THR A 74 -0.28 -0.21 13.79
CA THR A 74 -1.28 -1.16 14.29
C THR A 74 -2.19 -0.53 15.34
N ASP A 75 -3.42 -1.04 15.44
CA ASP A 75 -4.35 -0.81 16.56
C ASP A 75 -4.26 -1.90 17.65
N GLY A 76 -3.38 -2.89 17.47
CA GLY A 76 -3.22 -4.08 18.30
C GLY A 76 -3.94 -5.33 17.79
N ILE A 77 -4.75 -5.21 16.73
CA ILE A 77 -5.44 -6.32 16.06
C ILE A 77 -5.06 -6.30 14.57
N LEU A 78 -5.34 -5.19 13.90
CA LEU A 78 -5.01 -4.94 12.50
C LEU A 78 -3.64 -4.29 12.40
N SER A 79 -2.90 -4.63 11.36
CA SER A 79 -1.55 -4.13 11.12
C SER A 79 -1.40 -3.71 9.67
N PHE A 80 -0.70 -2.61 9.44
CA PHE A 80 -0.53 -2.03 8.10
C PHE A 80 0.93 -1.69 7.84
N ALA A 81 1.33 -1.83 6.58
CA ALA A 81 2.61 -1.38 6.07
C ALA A 81 2.37 -0.32 4.99
N ILE A 82 3.08 0.81 5.10
CA ILE A 82 3.00 1.94 4.19
C ILE A 82 4.38 2.23 3.66
N PHE A 83 4.55 2.24 2.33
CA PHE A 83 5.80 2.66 1.69
C PHE A 83 5.60 3.99 0.97
N TYR A 84 6.58 4.87 1.10
CA TYR A 84 6.66 6.14 0.39
C TYR A 84 7.96 6.17 -0.40
N TYR A 85 7.86 6.35 -1.71
CA TYR A 85 9.01 6.53 -2.60
C TYR A 85 9.03 7.97 -3.08
N ASN A 86 10.13 8.68 -2.84
CA ASN A 86 10.29 10.07 -3.25
C ASN A 86 11.17 10.18 -4.48
N ASN A 87 12.43 9.77 -4.36
CA ASN A 87 13.40 9.84 -5.45
C ASN A 87 14.17 8.53 -5.56
N ILE A 88 13.93 7.79 -6.64
CA ILE A 88 14.58 6.53 -6.98
C ILE A 88 15.38 6.76 -8.26
N THR A 89 16.71 6.72 -8.14
CA THR A 89 17.66 7.03 -9.22
C THR A 89 18.45 5.81 -9.67
N TRP A 90 18.45 4.75 -8.87
CA TRP A 90 19.10 3.49 -9.17
C TRP A 90 18.23 2.31 -8.74
N THR A 91 18.38 1.18 -9.40
CA THR A 91 17.63 -0.05 -9.11
C THR A 91 18.52 -1.26 -8.89
N THR A 92 19.80 -1.19 -9.26
CA THR A 92 20.73 -2.32 -9.17
C THR A 92 22.01 -1.84 -8.49
N GLY A 93 22.42 -2.48 -7.40
CA GLY A 93 23.74 -2.20 -6.82
C GLY A 93 24.85 -3.03 -7.47
N ASP A 94 26.09 -2.80 -7.04
CA ASP A 94 27.28 -3.42 -7.61
C ASP A 94 27.26 -4.96 -7.45
N ALA A 95 26.78 -5.45 -6.29
CA ALA A 95 26.63 -6.89 -6.03
C ALA A 95 25.60 -7.57 -6.97
N SER A 96 24.74 -6.80 -7.64
CA SER A 96 23.74 -7.28 -8.60
C SER A 96 24.18 -7.15 -10.06
N ASN A 97 25.47 -6.95 -10.33
CA ASN A 97 26.03 -6.61 -11.65
C ASN A 97 25.54 -5.27 -12.22
N GLY A 98 25.12 -4.34 -11.35
CA GLY A 98 24.78 -2.99 -11.75
C GLY A 98 26.00 -2.21 -12.23
N ILE A 99 25.81 -1.34 -13.22
CA ILE A 99 26.78 -0.33 -13.64
C ILE A 99 26.11 1.03 -13.44
N ASN A 100 26.72 1.89 -12.61
CA ASN A 100 26.16 3.19 -12.23
C ASN A 100 24.71 3.10 -11.69
N GLY A 101 24.37 2.02 -10.97
CA GLY A 101 23.04 1.85 -10.40
C GLY A 101 22.01 1.14 -11.30
N LEU A 102 22.37 0.74 -12.53
CA LEU A 102 21.46 0.16 -13.53
C LEU A 102 22.02 -1.08 -14.25
N GLY A 103 21.15 -1.84 -14.93
CA GLY A 103 21.53 -2.90 -15.88
C GLY A 103 21.81 -4.28 -15.28
N GLY A 104 21.87 -4.39 -13.96
CA GLY A 104 21.93 -5.67 -13.23
C GLY A 104 20.54 -6.23 -12.86
N THR A 105 20.47 -7.03 -11.79
CA THR A 105 19.20 -7.51 -11.20
C THR A 105 18.51 -6.38 -10.43
N PRO A 106 17.34 -5.87 -10.90
CA PRO A 106 16.67 -4.74 -10.27
C PRO A 106 16.16 -5.05 -8.87
N ALA A 107 16.01 -3.99 -8.08
CA ALA A 107 15.54 -4.05 -6.71
C ALA A 107 14.17 -4.74 -6.61
N GLN A 108 13.97 -5.45 -5.50
CA GLN A 108 12.69 -6.06 -5.17
C GLN A 108 12.02 -5.28 -4.04
N ALA A 109 10.72 -5.08 -4.12
CA ALA A 109 9.96 -4.47 -3.02
C ALA A 109 8.65 -5.23 -2.78
N GLY A 110 8.29 -5.38 -1.51
CA GLY A 110 7.12 -6.12 -1.08
C GLY A 110 7.36 -6.98 0.18
N PHE A 111 6.76 -8.17 0.19
CA PHE A 111 6.61 -9.03 1.35
C PHE A 111 6.98 -10.47 1.02
N ASP A 112 7.58 -11.15 1.99
CA ASP A 112 7.90 -12.57 1.89
C ASP A 112 7.73 -13.22 3.27
N ALA A 113 6.83 -14.19 3.41
CA ALA A 113 6.59 -14.89 4.67
C ALA A 113 7.69 -15.91 5.02
N GLY A 114 8.58 -16.25 4.08
CA GLY A 114 9.62 -17.25 4.25
C GLY A 114 9.12 -18.70 4.17
N ASP A 115 7.88 -18.90 3.73
CA ASP A 115 7.23 -20.21 3.61
C ASP A 115 7.06 -20.68 2.15
N ILE A 116 7.76 -20.02 1.21
CA ILE A 116 7.77 -20.29 -0.24
C ILE A 116 6.44 -19.94 -0.94
N THR A 117 5.32 -19.95 -0.23
CA THR A 117 3.98 -19.77 -0.78
C THR A 117 3.45 -18.35 -0.68
N HIS A 118 3.71 -17.66 0.42
CA HIS A 118 3.17 -16.32 0.67
C HIS A 118 4.23 -15.26 0.41
N ARG A 119 4.21 -14.72 -0.81
CA ARG A 119 5.03 -13.58 -1.22
C ARG A 119 4.18 -12.61 -2.03
N LEU A 120 4.41 -11.32 -1.83
CA LEU A 120 3.79 -10.26 -2.61
C LEU A 120 4.87 -9.31 -3.10
N MET A 121 4.91 -9.08 -4.40
CA MET A 121 5.76 -8.06 -5.01
C MET A 121 4.88 -6.91 -5.47
N ILE A 122 5.34 -5.68 -5.25
CA ILE A 122 4.63 -4.51 -5.75
C ILE A 122 4.84 -4.36 -7.26
N ASP A 123 3.94 -3.65 -7.94
CA ASP A 123 4.07 -3.47 -9.39
C ASP A 123 5.35 -2.72 -9.75
N GLY A 124 6.03 -3.20 -10.80
CA GLY A 124 7.36 -2.76 -11.22
C GLY A 124 8.55 -3.38 -10.48
N SER A 125 8.32 -4.14 -9.40
CA SER A 125 9.37 -4.85 -8.66
C SER A 125 10.15 -5.85 -9.55
N CYS A 126 11.46 -5.98 -9.33
CA CYS A 126 12.38 -6.83 -10.11
C CYS A 126 12.50 -6.47 -11.60
N THR A 127 11.99 -5.32 -12.05
CA THR A 127 12.16 -4.82 -13.42
C THR A 127 12.75 -3.42 -13.45
N SER A 128 13.06 -2.91 -14.64
CA SER A 128 13.51 -1.51 -14.82
C SER A 128 12.49 -0.48 -14.32
N ASP A 129 11.23 -0.88 -14.19
CA ASP A 129 10.13 -0.01 -13.77
C ASP A 129 10.26 0.47 -12.32
N MET A 130 11.11 -0.18 -11.51
CA MET A 130 11.47 0.31 -10.18
C MET A 130 12.00 1.76 -10.20
N LEU A 131 12.58 2.24 -11.30
CA LEU A 131 12.96 3.66 -11.44
C LEU A 131 11.77 4.61 -11.43
N THR A 132 10.60 4.12 -11.82
CA THR A 132 9.35 4.90 -11.90
C THR A 132 8.42 4.63 -10.72
N ILE A 133 8.88 3.92 -9.70
CA ILE A 133 8.04 3.52 -8.56
C ILE A 133 7.46 4.71 -7.78
N GLN A 134 8.13 5.87 -7.78
CA GLN A 134 7.59 7.13 -7.22
C GLN A 134 6.39 7.70 -7.99
N GLN A 135 6.15 7.22 -9.22
CA GLN A 135 5.00 7.59 -10.06
C GLN A 135 3.89 6.54 -10.01
N ARG A 136 4.20 5.33 -9.50
CA ARG A 136 3.26 4.21 -9.36
C ARG A 136 2.72 4.14 -7.94
N SER A 137 1.59 3.46 -7.79
CA SER A 137 0.92 3.29 -6.50
C SER A 137 -0.17 2.22 -6.61
N ASN A 138 -0.48 1.55 -5.50
CA ASN A 138 -1.73 0.79 -5.37
C ASN A 138 -2.88 1.60 -4.78
N VAL A 139 -2.64 2.85 -4.38
CA VAL A 139 -3.65 3.81 -3.96
C VAL A 139 -3.68 4.98 -4.96
N ASN A 140 -4.65 5.89 -4.83
CA ASN A 140 -4.71 7.04 -5.74
C ASN A 140 -3.71 8.16 -5.36
N SER A 141 -2.46 7.80 -5.05
CA SER A 141 -1.42 8.73 -4.60
C SER A 141 -0.04 8.25 -5.06
N PRO A 142 0.55 8.87 -6.10
CA PRO A 142 1.85 8.45 -6.65
C PRO A 142 2.95 8.29 -5.59
N GLY A 143 3.71 7.21 -5.70
CA GLY A 143 4.82 6.89 -4.79
C GLY A 143 4.39 6.34 -3.43
N LYS A 144 3.09 6.28 -3.14
CA LYS A 144 2.56 5.71 -1.91
C LYS A 144 2.08 4.29 -2.13
N TRP A 145 2.36 3.40 -1.20
CA TRP A 145 1.86 2.03 -1.25
C TRP A 145 1.36 1.61 0.12
N VAL A 146 0.14 1.08 0.20
CA VAL A 146 -0.51 0.75 1.48
C VAL A 146 -0.99 -0.70 1.47
N PHE A 147 -0.67 -1.44 2.52
CA PHE A 147 -1.00 -2.85 2.65
C PHE A 147 -1.50 -3.16 4.05
N GLN A 148 -2.46 -4.08 4.14
CA GLN A 148 -2.85 -4.70 5.39
C GLN A 148 -2.09 -6.03 5.54
N VAL A 149 -1.45 -6.23 6.70
CA VAL A 149 -0.42 -7.25 6.92
C VAL A 149 -0.68 -8.14 8.16
N ASP A 150 -1.86 -8.05 8.79
CA ASP A 150 -2.23 -8.87 9.96
C ASP A 150 -2.75 -10.27 9.65
N SER A 151 -3.01 -10.59 8.38
CA SER A 151 -3.57 -11.88 7.96
C SER A 151 -2.54 -12.78 7.25
N SER A 152 -2.89 -14.04 6.99
CA SER A 152 -2.00 -14.98 6.27
C SER A 152 -1.66 -14.50 4.86
N ASN A 153 -2.55 -13.71 4.24
CA ASN A 153 -2.33 -13.08 2.96
C ASN A 153 -2.22 -11.57 3.13
N ILE A 154 -1.24 -10.96 2.46
CA ILE A 154 -1.12 -9.51 2.42
C ILE A 154 -2.25 -8.97 1.55
N GLN A 155 -3.07 -8.08 2.10
CA GLN A 155 -4.15 -7.45 1.35
C GLN A 155 -3.67 -6.11 0.80
N THR A 156 -3.73 -5.95 -0.51
CA THR A 156 -3.40 -4.69 -1.18
C THR A 156 -4.53 -3.69 -1.02
N ALA A 157 -4.20 -2.45 -0.69
CA ALA A 157 -5.13 -1.34 -0.81
C ALA A 157 -5.47 -1.01 -2.27
N GLY A 158 -6.53 -0.23 -2.45
CA GLY A 158 -6.99 0.28 -3.74
C GLY A 158 -7.75 -0.76 -4.56
N CYS A 159 -7.58 -0.69 -5.87
CA CYS A 159 -8.33 -1.52 -6.81
C CYS A 159 -7.45 -2.57 -7.52
N THR A 160 -8.04 -3.69 -7.92
CA THR A 160 -7.39 -4.73 -8.74
C THR A 160 -8.11 -4.88 -10.09
N THR A 161 -7.35 -4.97 -11.19
CA THR A 161 -7.89 -5.19 -12.54
C THR A 161 -8.27 -6.65 -12.78
N ASN A 162 -7.71 -7.58 -12.02
CA ASN A 162 -7.99 -9.02 -12.09
C ASN A 162 -8.74 -9.47 -10.83
N PHE A 163 -9.94 -8.94 -10.62
CA PHE A 163 -10.75 -9.27 -9.45
C PHE A 163 -11.25 -10.71 -9.53
N THR A 164 -10.76 -11.55 -8.63
CA THR A 164 -11.11 -12.97 -8.51
C THR A 164 -12.06 -13.22 -7.33
N THR A 165 -12.51 -14.45 -7.15
CA THR A 165 -13.34 -14.83 -5.99
C THR A 165 -12.61 -14.78 -4.65
N SER A 166 -11.28 -14.66 -4.66
CA SER A 166 -10.47 -14.51 -3.43
C SER A 166 -10.31 -13.06 -3.01
N ASP A 167 -10.65 -12.11 -3.88
CA ASP A 167 -10.57 -10.68 -3.60
C ASP A 167 -11.80 -10.21 -2.84
N ILE A 168 -11.59 -9.28 -1.90
CA ILE A 168 -12.62 -8.80 -0.98
C ILE A 168 -13.13 -7.45 -1.47
N LEU A 169 -14.45 -7.36 -1.71
CA LEU A 169 -15.13 -6.10 -1.92
C LEU A 169 -15.26 -5.36 -0.58
N ARG A 170 -14.72 -4.14 -0.50
CA ARG A 170 -14.77 -3.32 0.70
C ARG A 170 -15.84 -2.26 0.55
N ILE A 171 -16.77 -2.21 1.51
CA ILE A 171 -17.94 -1.34 1.48
C ILE A 171 -17.94 -0.48 2.75
N SER A 172 -18.19 0.82 2.60
CA SER A 172 -18.37 1.76 3.72
C SER A 172 -19.54 2.72 3.45
N PRO A 173 -20.43 2.98 4.42
CA PRO A 173 -20.52 2.29 5.71
C PRO A 173 -21.07 0.87 5.54
N THR A 174 -20.69 -0.05 6.44
CA THR A 174 -21.17 -1.45 6.40
C THR A 174 -22.62 -1.60 6.87
N PHE A 175 -23.15 -0.59 7.55
CA PHE A 175 -24.53 -0.55 8.03
C PHE A 175 -25.15 0.79 7.67
N VAL A 176 -26.37 0.74 7.14
CA VAL A 176 -27.16 1.92 6.75
C VAL A 176 -28.57 1.80 7.32
N THR A 177 -29.29 2.91 7.37
CA THR A 177 -30.71 2.88 7.72
C THR A 177 -31.54 2.38 6.54
N THR A 178 -32.71 1.81 6.81
CA THR A 178 -33.65 1.35 5.76
C THR A 178 -34.25 2.49 4.94
N PHE A 179 -34.09 3.75 5.36
CA PHE A 179 -34.60 4.91 4.63
C PHE A 179 -33.72 5.29 3.42
N GLY A 180 -32.56 4.64 3.26
CA GLY A 180 -31.63 4.93 2.17
C GLY A 180 -30.98 6.32 2.31
N GLN A 181 -30.66 6.93 1.18
CA GLN A 181 -30.07 8.29 1.08
C GLN A 181 -28.71 8.44 1.80
N ILE A 182 -27.95 7.35 1.86
CA ILE A 182 -26.58 7.33 2.37
C ILE A 182 -25.66 6.95 1.22
N ASP A 183 -24.65 7.78 0.98
CA ASP A 183 -23.59 7.45 0.02
C ASP A 183 -22.79 6.27 0.54
N VAL A 184 -22.63 5.26 -0.32
CA VAL A 184 -21.87 4.06 -0.03
C VAL A 184 -20.63 4.04 -0.92
N GLU A 185 -19.47 4.00 -0.28
CA GLU A 185 -18.19 3.82 -0.95
C GLU A 185 -17.91 2.32 -1.12
N VAL A 186 -17.61 1.94 -2.36
CA VAL A 186 -17.28 0.56 -2.73
C VAL A 186 -15.89 0.56 -3.38
N SER A 187 -14.99 -0.25 -2.85
CA SER A 187 -13.63 -0.43 -3.38
C SER A 187 -13.32 -1.91 -3.58
N GLY A 188 -12.53 -2.22 -4.63
CA GLY A 188 -12.20 -3.60 -5.00
C GLY A 188 -11.75 -3.71 -6.46
N PRO A 189 -12.66 -3.83 -7.44
CA PRO A 189 -12.27 -3.91 -8.84
C PRO A 189 -11.88 -2.54 -9.42
N CYS A 190 -10.83 -2.49 -10.25
CA CYS A 190 -10.49 -1.28 -11.00
C CYS A 190 -11.50 -1.06 -12.13
N ILE A 191 -12.28 -0.01 -12.04
CA ILE A 191 -13.23 0.39 -13.08
C ILE A 191 -12.48 1.29 -14.08
N VAL A 192 -12.02 0.70 -15.18
CA VAL A 192 -11.45 1.45 -16.32
C VAL A 192 -12.61 2.06 -17.10
N ALA A 193 -12.72 3.40 -17.16
CA ALA A 193 -13.71 4.11 -17.97
C ALA A 193 -13.16 4.31 -19.39
N GLU A 194 -13.93 4.14 -20.47
CA GLU A 194 -14.97 5.11 -20.87
C GLU A 194 -16.40 4.56 -21.07
N ASN A 195 -16.66 3.24 -20.96
CA ASN A 195 -17.98 2.65 -21.29
C ASN A 195 -18.45 1.54 -20.32
N THR A 196 -18.03 1.57 -19.06
CA THR A 196 -18.37 0.53 -18.09
C THR A 196 -19.64 0.91 -17.31
N THR A 197 -20.73 0.14 -17.48
CA THR A 197 -21.92 0.26 -16.62
C THR A 197 -21.70 -0.51 -15.33
N VAL A 198 -21.68 0.19 -14.20
CA VAL A 198 -21.60 -0.41 -12.86
C VAL A 198 -23.02 -0.52 -12.29
N THR A 199 -23.45 -1.73 -11.94
CA THR A 199 -24.74 -1.97 -11.29
C THR A 199 -24.53 -2.55 -9.90
N CYS A 200 -24.91 -1.80 -8.87
CA CYS A 200 -24.93 -2.27 -7.49
C CYS A 200 -26.32 -2.85 -7.18
N ARG A 201 -26.38 -4.10 -6.68
CA ARG A 201 -27.63 -4.72 -6.19
C ARG A 201 -27.51 -4.92 -4.68
N ILE A 202 -28.35 -4.23 -3.93
CA ILE A 202 -28.47 -4.40 -2.47
C ILE A 202 -29.65 -5.34 -2.24
N TYR A 203 -29.39 -6.45 -1.56
CA TYR A 203 -30.38 -7.49 -1.27
C TYR A 203 -30.52 -7.61 0.25
N ASP A 204 -31.76 -7.74 0.73
CA ASP A 204 -32.05 -8.21 2.09
C ASP A 204 -32.19 -9.74 2.08
N PRO A 205 -31.22 -10.49 2.66
CA PRO A 205 -31.45 -11.67 3.48
C PRO A 205 -32.76 -12.42 3.32
N ASN A 206 -33.73 -11.72 3.92
CA ASN A 206 -34.92 -12.20 4.53
C ASN A 206 -36.17 -11.58 3.87
N GLN A 207 -36.01 -10.75 2.83
CA GLN A 207 -37.10 -10.24 2.01
C GLN A 207 -36.98 -10.74 0.57
N ALA A 208 -38.12 -11.08 -0.03
CA ALA A 208 -38.20 -11.40 -1.44
C ALA A 208 -37.78 -10.17 -2.27
N PRO A 209 -37.08 -10.35 -3.43
CA PRO A 209 -36.60 -9.24 -4.24
C PRO A 209 -37.77 -8.36 -4.70
N TYR A 210 -37.75 -7.09 -4.31
CA TYR A 210 -38.70 -6.08 -4.78
C TYR A 210 -38.27 -5.64 -6.18
N VAL A 211 -39.10 -5.93 -7.19
CA VAL A 211 -38.88 -5.48 -8.57
C VAL A 211 -39.65 -4.18 -8.74
N GLU A 212 -38.96 -3.05 -8.71
CA GLU A 212 -39.53 -1.79 -9.19
C GLU A 212 -39.57 -1.85 -10.73
N THR A 213 -40.79 -1.95 -11.28
CA THR A 213 -41.06 -1.72 -12.69
C THR A 213 -41.37 -0.23 -12.87
N GLU A 214 -40.45 0.51 -13.50
CA GLU A 214 -40.80 1.70 -14.28
C GLU A 214 -40.98 1.32 -15.76
#